data_AF-A0A942PW32-F1
#
_entry.id   AF-A0A942PW32-F1
#
_cell.length_a   1.000
_cell.length_b   1.000
_cell.length_c   1.000
_cell.angle_alpha   90.00
_cell.angle_beta   90.00
_cell.angle_gamma   90.00
#
_symmetry.space_group_name_H-M   'P 1'
#
loop_
_entity.id
_entity.type
_entity.pdbx_description
1 polymer ?
#
loop_
_entity_poly.entity_id
_entity_poly.type
_entity_poly.pdbx_seq_one_letter_code
_entity_poly.pdbx_strand_id
1 'polypeptide(L)'
;MNVSGQSAISNIQFTAFGPIKQWTAGGKTYSRTFNLDGEIVGITNAAGTTTYARDLAGQIVSRSDGEGYSYDAVGRLIGYAGAAGDQSYDYDLNGNRIDQLLGGNGLMFDYLNGNNQLSDIQGLTNAYTYDAAGNMTANGTLTFTYNTWGRLATVKQGTSTKATYRYNAFGQRVSKVAGSTTTYYVYDDSGLLLGEYNSSGTAVQEFLWLDGLPAMILTPSANYYVHPDHLGTPRLVYNSTGKIIWRWNSDPFGATPANEDPDGDKVKFTFNLRFPGQYFDKESNLHYNYFRDYDPSIGRYVQSDPIGLKGGWNVYGYAKGNPLSKYDTLGLFVNGDYDLSSGQLTLTDPSSGKTVTIPAESGGKPFGDPISRGEYDILERQGRPDFYRLDKRDSSPYDDTDNDAGRGQYRLHRPGRTTGCIAAKDQKGWKEVDDLIKNTKDTDQVPDNFKPWWKFWQTTPGSITRYGTITVH
;
A
#
# COMPACT_ATOMS: atom_id res chain seq x y z
N MET A 1 -25.74 -5.06 4.01
CA MET A 1 -25.20 -6.44 4.04
C MET A 1 -25.65 -7.10 5.33
N ASN A 2 -26.23 -8.30 5.25
CA ASN A 2 -26.68 -9.03 6.44
C ASN A 2 -25.64 -10.11 6.78
N VAL A 3 -25.20 -10.16 8.04
CA VAL A 3 -24.36 -11.24 8.57
C VAL A 3 -25.15 -11.90 9.69
N SER A 4 -25.33 -13.22 9.61
CA SER A 4 -26.12 -14.00 10.58
C SER A 4 -27.54 -13.45 10.80
N GLY A 5 -28.18 -12.92 9.74
CA GLY A 5 -29.55 -12.41 9.78
C GLY A 5 -29.74 -11.00 10.34
N GLN A 6 -28.66 -10.29 10.71
CA GLN A 6 -28.71 -8.87 11.11
C GLN A 6 -27.97 -7.97 10.13
N SER A 7 -28.48 -6.75 9.91
CA SER A 7 -27.83 -5.74 9.07
C SER A 7 -26.51 -5.31 9.71
N ALA A 8 -25.41 -5.86 9.22
CA ALA A 8 -24.06 -5.68 9.75
C ALA A 8 -23.44 -4.35 9.26
N ILE A 9 -23.68 -4.03 7.98
CA ILE A 9 -23.33 -2.74 7.36
C ILE A 9 -24.53 -2.22 6.56
N SER A 10 -24.84 -0.95 6.74
CA SER A 10 -25.96 -0.23 6.10
C SER A 10 -25.55 1.21 5.75
N ASN A 11 -26.47 1.98 5.15
CA ASN A 11 -26.27 3.39 4.80
C ASN A 11 -24.96 3.66 4.05
N ILE A 12 -24.59 2.74 3.17
CA ILE A 12 -23.40 2.87 2.34
C ILE A 12 -23.65 3.98 1.33
N GLN A 13 -22.79 4.99 1.33
CA GLN A 13 -22.81 6.08 0.37
C GLN A 13 -21.45 6.20 -0.27
N PHE A 14 -21.44 6.47 -1.56
CA PHE A 14 -20.25 6.78 -2.33
C PHE A 14 -20.22 8.28 -2.62
N THR A 15 -19.05 8.79 -2.97
CA THR A 15 -19.01 10.08 -3.69
C THR A 15 -19.64 9.89 -5.07
N ALA A 16 -20.03 11.00 -5.74
CA ALA A 16 -20.82 10.91 -6.97
C ALA A 16 -20.18 10.03 -8.06
N PHE A 17 -18.84 9.95 -8.10
CA PHE A 17 -18.07 9.12 -9.03
C PHE A 17 -16.76 8.59 -8.41
N GLY A 18 -16.73 8.27 -7.12
CA GLY A 18 -15.47 7.93 -6.46
C GLY A 18 -15.62 7.04 -5.23
N PRO A 19 -14.64 7.07 -4.32
CA PRO A 19 -14.51 6.08 -3.27
C PRO A 19 -15.66 6.18 -2.25
N ILE A 20 -15.80 5.15 -1.42
CA ILE A 20 -16.86 5.09 -0.41
C ILE A 20 -16.82 6.34 0.50
N LYS A 21 -17.92 7.08 0.60
CA LYS A 21 -17.99 8.28 1.42
C LYS A 21 -18.40 7.97 2.84
N GLN A 22 -19.30 7.01 3.03
CA GLN A 22 -19.91 6.75 4.33
C GLN A 22 -20.44 5.33 4.40
N TRP A 23 -20.44 4.76 5.60
CA TRP A 23 -21.27 3.61 5.94
C TRP A 23 -21.65 3.63 7.41
N THR A 24 -22.69 2.88 7.77
CA THR A 24 -23.06 2.61 9.16
C THR A 24 -22.76 1.15 9.47
N ALA A 25 -21.94 0.90 10.49
CA ALA A 25 -21.68 -0.43 11.03
C ALA A 25 -21.88 -0.40 12.55
N GLY A 26 -22.59 -1.41 13.09
CA GLY A 26 -22.87 -1.46 14.53
C GLY A 26 -23.68 -0.29 15.07
N GLY A 27 -24.53 0.31 14.24
CA GLY A 27 -25.30 1.51 14.57
C GLY A 27 -24.46 2.79 14.67
N LYS A 28 -23.17 2.76 14.30
CA LYS A 28 -22.28 3.93 14.25
C LYS A 28 -21.92 4.26 12.81
N THR A 29 -21.90 5.54 12.49
CA THR A 29 -21.52 6.04 11.17
C THR A 29 -20.02 6.31 11.12
N TYR A 30 -19.38 5.81 10.07
CA TYR A 30 -18.06 6.22 9.64
C TYR A 30 -18.22 7.01 8.34
N SER A 31 -17.57 8.18 8.23
CA SER A 31 -17.63 9.00 7.03
C SER A 31 -16.28 9.63 6.70
N ARG A 32 -16.06 9.85 5.41
CA ARG A 32 -14.90 10.50 4.82
C ARG A 32 -15.36 11.75 4.10
N THR A 33 -14.63 12.83 4.31
CA THR A 33 -14.82 14.12 3.63
C THR A 33 -13.67 14.35 2.69
N PHE A 34 -13.97 14.89 1.52
CA PHE A 34 -13.04 15.04 0.42
C PHE A 34 -13.01 16.50 -0.05
N ASN A 35 -11.85 16.98 -0.48
CA ASN A 35 -11.75 18.25 -1.23
C ASN A 35 -12.16 18.05 -2.70
N LEU A 36 -12.04 19.11 -3.50
CA LEU A 36 -12.36 19.08 -4.93
C LEU A 36 -11.39 18.20 -5.73
N ASP A 37 -10.17 17.99 -5.22
CA ASP A 37 -9.15 17.13 -5.81
C ASP A 37 -9.35 15.64 -5.45
N GLY A 38 -10.39 15.32 -4.67
CA GLY A 38 -10.71 13.94 -4.27
C GLY A 38 -9.83 13.41 -3.14
N GLU A 39 -9.02 14.26 -2.50
CA GLU A 39 -8.21 13.88 -1.35
C GLU A 39 -9.06 13.85 -0.09
N ILE A 40 -8.79 12.90 0.81
CA ILE A 40 -9.43 12.87 2.12
C ILE A 40 -8.92 14.06 2.95
N VAL A 41 -9.85 14.94 3.35
CA VAL A 41 -9.60 16.10 4.23
C VAL A 41 -10.16 15.90 5.63
N GLY A 42 -10.92 14.83 5.85
CA GLY A 42 -11.31 14.45 7.20
C GLY A 42 -12.07 13.15 7.28
N ILE A 43 -12.01 12.54 8.46
CA ILE A 43 -12.70 11.32 8.83
C ILE A 43 -13.52 11.58 10.08
N THR A 44 -14.81 11.28 10.04
CA THR A 44 -15.70 11.34 11.19
C THR A 44 -16.15 9.95 11.56
N ASN A 45 -15.99 9.61 12.84
CA ASN A 45 -16.44 8.36 13.40
C ASN A 45 -16.99 8.58 14.83
N ALA A 46 -17.32 7.49 15.55
CA ALA A 46 -17.92 7.59 16.88
C ALA A 46 -17.02 8.24 17.95
N ALA A 47 -15.70 8.31 17.75
CA ALA A 47 -14.77 9.00 18.63
C ALA A 47 -14.62 10.50 18.31
N GLY A 48 -15.09 10.97 17.16
CA GLY A 48 -14.99 12.37 16.76
C GLY A 48 -14.63 12.54 15.28
N THR A 49 -14.25 13.77 14.92
CA THR A 49 -13.77 14.12 13.58
C THR A 49 -12.29 14.48 13.63
N THR A 50 -11.50 13.87 12.75
CA THR A 50 -10.12 14.27 12.47
C THR A 50 -10.06 14.88 11.08
N THR A 51 -9.53 16.09 10.94
CA THR A 51 -9.26 16.73 9.65
C THR A 51 -7.77 16.80 9.35
N TYR A 52 -7.43 16.90 8.06
CA TYR A 52 -6.06 16.91 7.56
C TYR A 52 -5.76 18.24 6.87
N ALA A 53 -4.67 18.90 7.27
CA ALA A 53 -4.09 20.00 6.50
C ALA A 53 -2.95 19.48 5.63
N ARG A 54 -2.82 20.02 4.42
CA ARG A 54 -1.81 19.61 3.44
C ARG A 54 -0.95 20.78 2.98
N ASP A 55 0.28 20.48 2.56
CA ASP A 55 1.13 21.42 1.84
C ASP A 55 0.77 21.48 0.34
N LEU A 56 1.52 22.29 -0.43
CA LEU A 56 1.33 22.43 -1.88
C LEU A 56 1.69 21.17 -2.68
N ALA A 57 2.39 20.21 -2.07
CA ALA A 57 2.71 18.91 -2.66
C ALA A 57 1.69 17.83 -2.28
N GLY A 58 0.59 18.19 -1.61
CA GLY A 58 -0.47 17.27 -1.17
C GLY A 58 -0.10 16.45 0.06
N GLN A 59 1.02 16.73 0.73
CA GLN A 59 1.48 15.96 1.88
C GLN A 59 0.78 16.46 3.16
N ILE A 60 0.40 15.55 4.05
CA ILE A 60 -0.29 15.92 5.31
C ILE A 60 0.72 16.58 6.25
N VAL A 61 0.52 17.85 6.60
CA VAL A 61 1.39 18.60 7.51
C VAL A 61 0.84 18.72 8.93
N SER A 62 -0.48 18.57 9.10
CA SER A 62 -1.07 18.49 10.44
C SER A 62 -2.43 17.80 10.44
N ARG A 63 -2.83 17.37 11.63
CA ARG A 63 -4.14 16.80 11.93
C ARG A 63 -4.81 17.57 13.06
N SER A 64 -6.14 17.65 13.03
CA SER A 64 -6.90 18.36 14.07
C SER A 64 -6.85 17.70 15.46
N ASP A 65 -6.33 16.48 15.57
CA ASP A 65 -6.10 15.79 16.84
C ASP A 65 -4.72 16.10 17.46
N GLY A 66 -3.98 17.06 16.88
CA GLY A 66 -2.75 17.62 17.45
C GLY A 66 -1.46 17.03 16.90
N GLU A 67 -1.52 16.16 15.88
CA GLU A 67 -0.32 15.65 15.22
C GLU A 67 0.17 16.61 14.12
N GLY A 68 1.49 16.76 13.99
CA GLY A 68 2.16 17.58 12.98
C GLY A 68 3.28 16.81 12.27
N TYR A 69 3.51 17.15 11.01
CA TYR A 69 4.50 16.47 10.17
C TYR A 69 5.28 17.46 9.30
N SER A 70 6.54 17.13 9.03
CA SER A 70 7.41 17.90 8.12
C SER A 70 8.17 16.98 7.18
N TYR A 71 8.44 17.46 5.97
CA TYR A 71 9.06 16.70 4.90
C TYR A 71 10.30 17.40 4.34
N ASP A 72 11.24 16.64 3.80
CA ASP A 72 12.34 17.19 3.01
C ASP A 72 11.93 17.51 1.56
N ALA A 73 12.88 18.03 0.78
CA ALA A 73 12.64 18.45 -0.60
C ALA A 73 12.24 17.32 -1.56
N VAL A 74 12.46 16.04 -1.20
CA VAL A 74 12.06 14.87 -2.00
C VAL A 74 10.84 14.15 -1.39
N GLY A 75 10.21 14.76 -0.38
CA GLY A 75 8.97 14.31 0.23
C GLY A 75 9.13 13.18 1.25
N ARG A 76 10.32 12.98 1.82
CA ARG A 76 10.55 12.05 2.95
C ARG A 76 10.19 12.73 4.26
N LEU A 77 9.60 11.99 5.20
CA LEU A 77 9.20 12.50 6.51
C LEU A 77 10.44 12.77 7.37
N ILE A 78 10.66 14.02 7.78
CA ILE A 78 11.80 14.42 8.63
C ILE A 78 11.39 14.85 10.05
N GLY A 79 10.08 15.00 10.30
CA GLY A 79 9.59 15.38 11.62
C GLY A 79 8.16 14.92 11.87
N TYR A 80 7.91 14.57 13.11
CA TYR A 80 6.62 14.20 13.66
C TYR A 80 6.48 14.80 15.05
N ALA A 81 5.37 15.49 15.31
CA ALA A 81 4.97 15.93 16.63
C ALA A 81 3.63 15.27 16.95
N GLY A 82 3.51 14.61 18.10
CA GLY A 82 2.27 13.88 18.41
C GLY A 82 2.30 13.01 19.66
N ALA A 83 1.22 12.26 19.88
CA ALA A 83 1.00 11.49 21.10
C ALA A 83 2.01 10.34 21.32
N ALA A 84 2.70 9.92 20.25
CA ALA A 84 3.78 8.92 20.33
C ALA A 84 5.15 9.55 20.67
N GLY A 85 5.17 10.82 21.07
CA GLY A 85 6.38 11.60 21.34
C GLY A 85 6.96 12.22 20.07
N ASP A 86 7.55 13.40 20.22
CA ASP A 86 8.17 14.12 19.11
C ASP A 86 9.35 13.32 18.55
N GLN A 87 9.40 13.24 17.22
CA GLN A 87 10.42 12.53 16.48
C GLN A 87 10.96 13.36 15.33
N SER A 88 12.25 13.20 15.05
CA SER A 88 12.86 13.69 13.81
C SER A 88 13.63 12.57 13.14
N TYR A 89 13.83 12.70 11.84
CA TYR A 89 14.52 11.71 11.02
C TYR A 89 15.45 12.40 10.03
N ASP A 90 16.68 11.91 9.93
CA ASP A 90 17.59 12.27 8.85
C ASP A 90 17.88 11.07 7.97
N TYR A 91 18.19 11.37 6.70
CA TYR A 91 18.44 10.35 5.69
C TYR A 91 19.73 10.61 4.91
N ASP A 92 20.42 9.54 4.54
CA ASP A 92 21.49 9.62 3.56
C ASP A 92 20.96 9.84 2.12
N LEU A 93 21.89 9.92 1.16
CA LEU A 93 21.57 10.08 -0.27
C LEU A 93 20.89 8.85 -0.88
N ASN A 94 21.05 7.68 -0.27
CA ASN A 94 20.39 6.45 -0.67
C ASN A 94 19.00 6.31 -0.02
N GLY A 95 18.60 7.23 0.86
CA GLY A 95 17.34 7.21 1.58
C GLY A 95 17.30 6.26 2.77
N ASN A 96 18.45 5.84 3.28
CA ASN A 96 18.54 5.15 4.57
C ASN A 96 18.39 6.16 5.70
N ARG A 97 17.64 5.80 6.75
CA ARG A 97 17.52 6.64 7.95
C ARG A 97 18.84 6.57 8.72
N ILE A 98 19.54 7.68 8.89
CA ILE A 98 20.84 7.73 9.57
C ILE A 98 20.72 8.25 11.01
N ASP A 99 19.68 9.02 11.31
CA ASP A 99 19.39 9.53 12.65
C ASP A 99 17.90 9.45 12.94
N GLN A 100 17.58 9.19 14.21
CA GLN A 100 16.25 9.39 14.76
C GLN A 100 16.37 10.00 16.16
N LEU A 101 15.71 11.13 16.38
CA LEU A 101 15.43 11.60 17.74
C LEU A 101 14.07 11.08 18.18
N LEU A 102 13.98 10.54 19.39
CA LEU A 102 12.74 10.13 20.04
C LEU A 102 12.66 10.75 21.43
N GLY A 103 11.84 11.81 21.58
CA GLY A 103 11.70 12.51 22.85
C GLY A 103 13.04 13.04 23.42
N GLY A 104 13.97 13.43 22.54
CA GLY A 104 15.30 13.92 22.88
C GLY A 104 16.41 12.86 22.98
N ASN A 105 16.10 11.57 22.81
CA ASN A 105 17.10 10.50 22.73
C ASN A 105 17.47 10.24 21.25
N GLY A 106 18.76 10.36 20.91
CA GLY A 106 19.26 10.09 19.56
C GLY A 106 19.62 8.63 19.36
N LEU A 107 19.13 8.07 18.25
CA LEU A 107 19.53 6.78 17.70
C LEU A 107 20.26 7.04 16.38
N MET A 108 21.51 6.61 16.30
CA MET A 108 22.30 6.69 15.06
C MET A 108 22.35 5.33 14.39
N PHE A 109 22.06 5.28 13.10
CA PHE A 109 21.93 4.05 12.32
C PHE A 109 23.15 3.91 11.41
N ASP A 110 23.91 2.85 11.63
CA ASP A 110 25.09 2.54 10.82
C ASP A 110 24.76 1.50 9.76
N TYR A 111 25.26 1.71 8.55
CA TYR A 111 25.03 0.83 7.41
C TYR A 111 26.35 0.23 6.90
N LEU A 112 26.28 -1.00 6.38
CA LEU A 112 27.43 -1.64 5.75
C LEU A 112 27.89 -0.84 4.53
N ASN A 113 29.21 -0.69 4.40
CA ASN A 113 29.80 0.11 3.32
C ASN A 113 29.40 -0.43 1.93
N GLY A 114 28.89 0.48 1.08
CA GLY A 114 28.55 0.17 -0.31
C GLY A 114 27.20 -0.54 -0.50
N ASN A 115 26.37 -0.67 0.53
CA ASN A 115 25.00 -1.17 0.37
C ASN A 115 24.02 -0.50 1.36
N ASN A 116 22.75 -0.91 1.35
CA ASN A 116 21.70 -0.35 2.20
C ASN A 116 21.39 -1.24 3.43
N GLN A 117 22.28 -2.14 3.83
CA GLN A 117 22.06 -3.05 4.97
C GLN A 117 22.42 -2.37 6.28
N LEU A 118 21.46 -2.26 7.20
CA LEU A 118 21.69 -1.72 8.54
C LEU A 118 22.60 -2.68 9.30
N SER A 119 23.73 -2.22 9.82
CA SER A 119 24.66 -3.04 10.60
C SER A 119 24.50 -2.88 12.10
N ASP A 120 24.22 -1.67 12.58
CA ASP A 120 24.11 -1.38 14.00
C ASP A 120 23.21 -0.15 14.25
N ILE A 121 22.73 -0.02 15.49
CA ILE A 121 22.15 1.23 15.99
C ILE A 121 22.94 1.63 17.23
N GLN A 122 23.69 2.73 17.14
CA GLN A 122 24.55 3.17 18.22
C GLN A 122 23.75 3.38 19.51
N GLY A 123 24.25 2.85 20.62
CA GLY A 123 23.60 2.92 21.93
C GLY A 123 22.59 1.80 22.21
N LEU A 124 22.22 1.00 21.22
CA LEU A 124 21.43 -0.21 21.38
C LEU A 124 22.25 -1.38 20.81
N THR A 125 22.94 -2.15 21.66
CA THR A 125 23.87 -3.23 21.26
C THR A 125 23.21 -4.28 20.34
N ASN A 126 23.06 -3.99 19.05
CA ASN A 126 22.23 -4.72 18.10
C ASN A 126 23.06 -5.06 16.88
N ALA A 127 23.65 -6.25 16.86
CA ALA A 127 24.29 -6.75 15.65
C ALA A 127 23.22 -7.18 14.64
N TYR A 128 23.04 -6.38 13.58
CA TYR A 128 22.23 -6.76 12.44
C TYR A 128 23.08 -7.53 11.43
N THR A 129 22.57 -8.67 10.97
CA THR A 129 23.28 -9.53 10.01
C THR A 129 22.36 -9.93 8.88
N TYR A 130 22.92 -10.30 7.72
CA TYR A 130 22.18 -10.66 6.53
C TYR A 130 22.80 -11.88 5.85
N ASP A 131 21.97 -12.61 5.11
CA ASP A 131 22.45 -13.60 4.15
C ASP A 131 22.92 -12.94 2.84
N ALA A 132 23.48 -13.75 1.94
CA ALA A 132 23.99 -13.28 0.64
C ALA A 132 22.89 -12.76 -0.31
N ALA A 133 21.61 -13.09 -0.07
CA ALA A 133 20.48 -12.56 -0.82
C ALA A 133 19.96 -11.23 -0.24
N GLY A 134 20.55 -10.77 0.88
CA GLY A 134 20.18 -9.53 1.53
C GLY A 134 18.98 -9.66 2.47
N ASN A 135 18.64 -10.88 2.93
CA ASN A 135 17.64 -11.07 3.96
C ASN A 135 18.28 -10.98 5.35
N MET A 136 17.69 -10.20 6.26
CA MET A 136 18.20 -10.03 7.63
C MET A 136 18.14 -11.34 8.39
N THR A 137 19.27 -11.87 8.83
CA THR A 137 19.40 -13.11 9.60
C THR A 137 19.42 -12.88 11.11
N ALA A 138 19.69 -11.66 11.58
CA ALA A 138 19.55 -11.28 12.98
C ALA A 138 19.33 -9.78 13.17
N ASN A 139 18.66 -9.40 14.26
CA ASN A 139 18.45 -8.01 14.68
C ASN A 139 18.98 -7.73 16.10
N GLY A 140 20.04 -8.44 16.50
CA GLY A 140 20.57 -8.41 17.87
C GLY A 140 19.82 -9.25 18.90
N THR A 141 18.50 -9.42 18.76
CA THR A 141 17.67 -10.19 19.72
C THR A 141 17.14 -11.50 19.15
N LEU A 142 16.67 -11.46 17.90
CA LEU A 142 16.09 -12.57 17.18
C LEU A 142 16.99 -12.96 16.02
N THR A 143 16.89 -14.23 15.64
CA THR A 143 17.49 -14.74 14.40
C THR A 143 16.39 -15.25 13.47
N PHE A 144 16.60 -15.03 12.18
CA PHE A 144 15.64 -15.30 11.12
C PHE A 144 16.24 -16.26 10.10
N THR A 145 15.42 -17.18 9.59
CA THR A 145 15.79 -17.99 8.43
C THR A 145 14.74 -17.87 7.35
N TYR A 146 15.17 -17.99 6.09
CA TYR A 146 14.33 -17.81 4.91
C TYR A 146 14.23 -19.11 4.11
N ASN A 147 13.12 -19.28 3.40
CA ASN A 147 12.98 -20.40 2.45
C ASN A 147 13.68 -20.07 1.12
N THR A 148 13.65 -21.00 0.18
CA THR A 148 14.27 -20.86 -1.15
C THR A 148 13.66 -19.75 -2.02
N TRP A 149 12.53 -19.17 -1.63
CA TRP A 149 11.88 -18.03 -2.29
C TRP A 149 12.15 -16.70 -1.56
N GLY A 150 13.09 -16.67 -0.61
CA GLY A 150 13.41 -15.46 0.17
C GLY A 150 12.34 -15.07 1.19
N ARG A 151 11.41 -15.97 1.53
CA ARG A 151 10.33 -15.69 2.49
C ARG A 151 10.70 -16.12 3.90
N LEU A 152 10.39 -15.28 4.89
CA LEU A 152 10.67 -15.56 6.29
C LEU A 152 10.03 -16.89 6.69
N ALA A 153 10.86 -17.87 7.05
CA ALA A 153 10.45 -19.25 7.30
C ALA A 153 10.45 -19.58 8.78
N THR A 154 11.40 -19.06 9.55
CA THR A 154 11.50 -19.31 11.00
C THR A 154 12.06 -18.09 11.73
N VAL A 155 11.50 -17.81 12.90
CA VAL A 155 12.00 -16.83 13.87
C VAL A 155 12.45 -17.59 15.11
N LYS A 156 13.65 -17.28 15.62
CA LYS A 156 14.17 -17.86 16.86
C LYS A 156 14.70 -16.78 17.80
N GLN A 157 14.68 -17.09 19.09
CA GLN A 157 15.40 -16.36 20.14
C GLN A 157 16.37 -17.34 20.81
N GLY A 158 17.67 -17.17 20.57
CA GLY A 158 18.66 -18.20 20.88
C GLY A 158 18.31 -19.52 20.17
N THR A 159 18.22 -20.62 20.92
CA THR A 159 17.84 -21.93 20.39
C THR A 159 16.33 -22.16 20.30
N SER A 160 15.52 -21.26 20.88
CA SER A 160 14.06 -21.40 20.95
C SER A 160 13.39 -20.89 19.67
N THR A 161 12.67 -21.78 18.97
CA THR A 161 11.80 -21.39 17.85
C THR A 161 10.57 -20.64 18.36
N LYS A 162 10.41 -19.39 17.92
CA LYS A 162 9.28 -18.52 18.27
C LYS A 162 8.13 -18.69 17.29
N ALA A 163 8.43 -18.75 15.99
CA ALA A 163 7.44 -19.18 15.00
C ALA A 163 8.06 -19.78 13.75
N THR A 164 7.21 -20.48 13.00
CA THR A 164 7.46 -20.93 11.63
C THR A 164 6.30 -20.53 10.73
N TYR A 165 6.60 -20.28 9.45
CA TYR A 165 5.61 -19.80 8.47
C TYR A 165 5.63 -20.64 7.19
N ARG A 166 4.47 -20.73 6.52
CA ARG A 166 4.34 -21.34 5.19
C ARG A 166 3.53 -20.47 4.25
N TYR A 167 3.84 -20.57 2.96
CA TYR A 167 3.30 -19.73 1.91
C TYR A 167 2.76 -20.59 0.76
N ASN A 168 1.74 -20.10 0.05
CA ASN A 168 1.28 -20.69 -1.20
C ASN A 168 2.09 -20.18 -2.40
N ALA A 169 1.75 -20.68 -3.59
CA ALA A 169 2.43 -20.30 -4.84
C ALA A 169 2.21 -18.83 -5.26
N PHE A 170 1.23 -18.14 -4.67
CA PHE A 170 1.00 -16.71 -4.89
C PHE A 170 1.79 -15.83 -3.94
N GLY A 171 2.59 -16.39 -3.02
CA GLY A 171 3.37 -15.65 -2.02
C GLY A 171 2.59 -15.30 -0.75
N GLN A 172 1.33 -15.68 -0.66
CA GLN A 172 0.48 -15.43 0.51
C GLN A 172 0.83 -16.39 1.63
N ARG A 173 0.94 -15.89 2.86
CA ARG A 173 1.17 -16.73 4.04
C ARG A 173 -0.09 -17.52 4.35
N VAL A 174 -0.05 -18.85 4.23
CA VAL A 174 -1.20 -19.73 4.48
C VAL A 174 -1.21 -20.37 5.86
N SER A 175 -0.07 -20.44 6.54
CA SER A 175 -0.03 -20.93 7.92
C SER A 175 1.09 -20.31 8.73
N LYS A 176 0.84 -20.17 10.04
CA LYS A 176 1.80 -19.82 11.07
C LYS A 176 1.72 -20.83 12.22
N VAL A 177 2.86 -21.23 12.76
CA VAL A 177 2.94 -21.95 14.04
C VAL A 177 3.76 -21.12 15.00
N ALA A 178 3.16 -20.63 16.09
CA ALA A 178 3.83 -19.87 17.15
C ALA A 178 3.63 -20.58 18.50
N GLY A 179 4.73 -21.06 19.10
CA GLY A 179 4.65 -22.01 20.22
C GLY A 179 3.87 -23.27 19.83
N SER A 180 2.77 -23.55 20.54
CA SER A 180 1.84 -24.64 20.23
C SER A 180 0.63 -24.23 19.39
N THR A 181 0.52 -22.94 19.02
CA THR A 181 -0.64 -22.40 18.31
C THR A 181 -0.41 -22.43 16.81
N THR A 182 -1.30 -23.09 16.08
CA THR A 182 -1.34 -23.05 14.61
C THR A 182 -2.49 -22.16 14.15
N THR A 183 -2.17 -21.20 13.28
CA THR A 183 -3.13 -20.32 12.62
C THR A 183 -3.03 -20.53 11.10
N TYR A 184 -4.17 -20.72 10.45
CA TYR A 184 -4.31 -20.71 9.00
C TYR A 184 -4.91 -19.39 8.54
N TYR A 185 -4.50 -18.94 7.36
CA TYR A 185 -4.96 -17.68 6.76
C TYR A 185 -5.61 -17.96 5.42
N VAL A 186 -6.73 -17.29 5.17
CA VAL A 186 -7.47 -17.37 3.90
C VAL A 186 -7.54 -15.97 3.30
N TYR A 187 -7.34 -15.87 2.00
CA TYR A 187 -7.36 -14.63 1.24
C TYR A 187 -8.42 -14.71 0.14
N ASP A 188 -8.89 -13.56 -0.32
CA ASP A 188 -9.67 -13.48 -1.56
C ASP A 188 -8.76 -13.53 -2.80
N ASP A 189 -9.39 -13.43 -3.96
CA ASP A 189 -8.73 -13.42 -5.27
C ASP A 189 -7.86 -12.18 -5.50
N SER A 190 -8.15 -11.07 -4.82
CA SER A 190 -7.35 -9.84 -4.83
C SER A 190 -6.19 -9.85 -3.83
N GLY A 191 -6.10 -10.88 -2.97
CA GLY A 191 -5.07 -11.03 -1.96
C GLY A 191 -5.35 -10.33 -0.63
N LEU A 192 -6.58 -9.86 -0.39
CA LEU A 192 -6.99 -9.36 0.93
C LEU A 192 -7.21 -10.53 1.89
N LEU A 193 -6.72 -10.38 3.13
CA LEU A 193 -6.91 -11.38 4.17
C LEU A 193 -8.39 -11.44 4.57
N LEU A 194 -9.05 -12.58 4.34
CA LEU A 194 -10.45 -12.83 4.70
C LEU A 194 -10.60 -13.37 6.11
N GLY A 195 -9.63 -14.09 6.64
CA GLY A 195 -9.74 -14.60 8.00
C GLY A 195 -8.60 -15.47 8.49
N GLU A 196 -8.66 -15.73 9.78
CA GLU A 196 -7.77 -16.57 10.57
C GLU A 196 -8.54 -17.76 11.14
N TYR A 197 -7.98 -18.96 11.03
CA TYR A 197 -8.59 -20.20 11.49
C TYR A 197 -7.61 -20.99 12.35
N ASN A 198 -8.11 -21.67 13.38
CA ASN A 198 -7.28 -22.50 14.25
C ASN A 198 -6.91 -23.85 13.59
N SER A 199 -6.16 -24.69 14.30
CA SER A 199 -5.74 -26.02 13.82
C SER A 199 -6.89 -26.96 13.43
N SER A 200 -8.10 -26.71 13.94
CA SER A 200 -9.32 -27.49 13.66
C SER A 200 -10.18 -26.88 12.55
N GLY A 201 -9.71 -25.79 11.91
CA GLY A 201 -10.46 -25.08 10.86
C GLY A 201 -11.61 -24.21 11.39
N THR A 202 -11.70 -24.00 12.70
CA THR A 202 -12.68 -23.08 13.28
C THR A 202 -12.19 -21.65 13.12
N ALA A 203 -13.07 -20.75 12.68
CA ALA A 203 -12.76 -19.33 12.57
C ALA A 203 -12.34 -18.77 13.94
N VAL A 204 -11.20 -18.08 13.96
CA VAL A 204 -10.76 -17.25 15.08
C VAL A 204 -11.31 -15.84 14.88
N GLN A 205 -11.10 -15.30 13.69
CA GLN A 205 -11.66 -14.03 13.23
C GLN A 205 -11.73 -13.99 11.70
N GLU A 206 -12.77 -13.37 11.16
CA GLU A 206 -12.94 -13.11 9.73
C GLU A 206 -13.11 -11.62 9.50
N PHE A 207 -12.65 -11.12 8.37
CA PHE A 207 -12.61 -9.70 8.04
C PHE A 207 -13.58 -9.39 6.90
N LEU A 208 -14.42 -8.39 7.11
CA LEU A 208 -15.30 -7.88 6.09
C LEU A 208 -14.72 -6.58 5.53
N TRP A 209 -14.39 -6.62 4.25
CA TRP A 209 -13.83 -5.50 3.50
C TRP A 209 -14.92 -4.75 2.75
N LEU A 210 -14.82 -3.42 2.74
CA LEU A 210 -15.72 -2.54 2.03
C LEU A 210 -14.90 -1.51 1.27
N ASP A 211 -14.91 -1.60 -0.07
CA ASP A 211 -14.11 -0.73 -0.94
C ASP A 211 -12.61 -0.76 -0.58
N GLY A 212 -12.08 -1.97 -0.32
CA GLY A 212 -10.69 -2.19 0.11
C GLY A 212 -10.38 -1.79 1.56
N LEU A 213 -11.37 -1.31 2.32
CA LEU A 213 -11.19 -0.90 3.73
C LEU A 213 -11.68 -1.99 4.69
N PRO A 214 -10.97 -2.27 5.79
CA PRO A 214 -11.47 -3.16 6.81
C PRO A 214 -12.64 -2.47 7.54
N ALA A 215 -13.83 -3.07 7.48
CA ALA A 215 -15.04 -2.49 8.05
C ALA A 215 -15.55 -3.27 9.26
N MET A 216 -15.39 -4.60 9.28
CA MET A 216 -15.82 -5.44 10.40
C MET A 216 -14.90 -6.63 10.65
N ILE A 217 -14.96 -7.11 11.89
CA ILE A 217 -14.37 -8.36 12.33
C ILE A 217 -15.50 -9.25 12.85
N LEU A 218 -15.57 -10.48 12.37
CA LEU A 218 -16.52 -11.50 12.82
C LEU A 218 -15.75 -12.55 13.61
N THR A 219 -16.16 -12.83 14.84
CA THR A 219 -15.64 -13.96 15.61
C THR A 219 -16.78 -14.94 15.90
N PRO A 220 -16.51 -16.17 16.36
CA PRO A 220 -17.57 -17.11 16.74
C PRO A 220 -18.53 -16.58 17.82
N SER A 221 -18.09 -15.59 18.60
CA SER A 221 -18.86 -15.06 19.74
C SER A 221 -19.47 -13.70 19.50
N ALA A 222 -18.91 -12.86 18.63
CA ALA A 222 -19.36 -11.48 18.45
C ALA A 222 -18.89 -10.85 17.14
N ASN A 223 -19.54 -9.73 16.78
CA ASN A 223 -19.13 -8.87 15.68
C ASN A 223 -18.53 -7.57 16.23
N TYR A 224 -17.49 -7.09 15.56
CA TYR A 224 -16.79 -5.85 15.88
C TYR A 224 -16.66 -4.96 14.65
N TYR A 225 -16.47 -3.67 14.87
CA TYR A 225 -16.53 -2.64 13.83
C TYR A 225 -15.23 -1.87 13.77
N VAL A 226 -14.61 -1.84 12.59
CA VAL A 226 -13.28 -1.27 12.38
C VAL A 226 -13.43 0.12 11.77
N HIS A 227 -12.74 1.10 12.34
CA HIS A 227 -12.63 2.45 11.78
C HIS A 227 -11.18 2.71 11.37
N PRO A 228 -10.89 2.76 10.06
CA PRO A 228 -9.57 3.05 9.55
C PRO A 228 -9.28 4.54 9.39
N ASP A 229 -8.01 4.90 9.23
CA ASP A 229 -7.56 6.23 8.83
C ASP A 229 -7.65 6.46 7.31
N HIS A 230 -7.05 7.55 6.83
CA HIS A 230 -7.10 7.98 5.43
C HIS A 230 -6.39 7.02 4.46
N LEU A 231 -5.49 6.16 4.95
CA LEU A 231 -4.83 5.13 4.14
C LEU A 231 -5.59 3.81 4.15
N GLY A 232 -6.62 3.67 4.99
CA GLY A 232 -7.23 2.36 5.26
C GLY A 232 -6.59 1.61 6.42
N THR A 233 -5.68 2.23 7.18
CA THR A 233 -5.03 1.61 8.35
C THR A 233 -6.03 1.54 9.51
N PRO A 234 -6.29 0.37 10.12
CA PRO A 234 -7.17 0.31 11.28
C PRO A 234 -6.63 1.13 12.46
N ARG A 235 -7.47 2.03 13.00
CA ARG A 235 -7.12 2.83 14.18
C ARG A 235 -7.95 2.50 15.39
N LEU A 236 -9.20 2.10 15.20
CA LEU A 236 -10.15 1.80 16.27
C LEU A 236 -10.97 0.56 15.94
N VAL A 237 -11.24 -0.25 16.97
CA VAL A 237 -12.24 -1.31 16.91
C VAL A 237 -13.27 -1.10 18.01
N TYR A 238 -14.55 -1.20 17.64
CA TYR A 238 -15.69 -1.07 18.53
C TYR A 238 -16.41 -2.39 18.69
N ASN A 239 -16.91 -2.67 19.89
CA ASN A 239 -17.88 -3.73 20.11
C ASN A 239 -19.31 -3.29 19.74
N SER A 240 -20.29 -4.19 19.87
CA SER A 240 -21.71 -3.94 19.58
C SER A 240 -22.37 -2.87 20.46
N THR A 241 -21.79 -2.54 21.61
CA THR A 241 -22.27 -1.46 22.49
C THR A 241 -21.69 -0.09 22.13
N GLY A 242 -20.73 -0.04 21.20
CA GLY A 242 -20.02 1.18 20.80
C GLY A 242 -18.86 1.56 21.75
N LYS A 243 -18.40 0.63 22.59
CA LYS A 243 -17.16 0.81 23.38
C LYS A 243 -15.96 0.50 22.49
N ILE A 244 -14.92 1.33 22.57
CA ILE A 244 -13.64 1.08 21.89
C ILE A 244 -12.95 -0.02 22.69
N ILE A 245 -12.62 -1.14 22.04
CA ILE A 245 -11.97 -2.30 22.67
C ILE A 245 -10.55 -2.55 22.15
N TRP A 246 -10.16 -1.85 21.09
CA TRP A 246 -8.80 -1.84 20.57
C TRP A 246 -8.52 -0.51 19.90
N ARG A 247 -7.29 -0.01 20.06
CA ARG A 247 -6.84 1.26 19.49
C ARG A 247 -5.37 1.19 19.08
N TRP A 248 -5.04 1.77 17.93
CA TRP A 248 -3.66 1.87 17.46
C TRP A 248 -3.32 3.27 16.93
N ASN A 249 -3.04 4.18 17.87
CA ASN A 249 -2.54 5.52 17.58
C ASN A 249 -1.01 5.48 17.46
N SER A 250 -0.52 4.89 16.38
CA SER A 250 0.90 4.71 16.17
C SER A 250 1.60 5.95 15.64
N ASP A 251 2.89 6.06 15.94
CA ASP A 251 3.84 6.90 15.20
C ASP A 251 3.80 6.62 13.68
N PRO A 252 4.35 7.53 12.85
CA PRO A 252 4.31 7.45 11.40
C PRO A 252 4.81 6.14 10.79
N PHE A 253 5.78 5.47 11.42
CA PHE A 253 6.38 4.24 10.90
C PHE A 253 5.81 2.97 11.53
N GLY A 254 4.83 3.09 12.44
CA GLY A 254 4.10 1.95 12.97
C GLY A 254 4.75 1.26 14.17
N ALA A 255 5.73 1.89 14.84
CA ALA A 255 6.52 1.25 15.90
C ALA A 255 5.80 1.16 17.25
N THR A 256 4.86 2.05 17.51
CA THR A 256 4.11 2.11 18.76
C THR A 256 3.13 0.93 18.86
N PRO A 257 3.12 0.14 19.95
CA PRO A 257 2.18 -0.97 20.09
C PRO A 257 0.70 -0.52 20.15
N ALA A 258 -0.21 -1.40 19.71
CA ALA A 258 -1.64 -1.19 19.89
C ALA A 258 -2.04 -1.33 21.37
N ASN A 259 -2.99 -0.51 21.81
CA ASN A 259 -3.69 -0.69 23.06
C ASN A 259 -4.83 -1.71 22.85
N GLU A 260 -4.63 -2.93 23.35
CA GLU A 260 -5.60 -4.04 23.29
C GLU A 260 -6.67 -4.00 24.38
N ASP A 261 -6.58 -3.05 25.32
CA ASP A 261 -7.59 -2.83 26.37
C ASP A 261 -7.70 -1.31 26.66
N PRO A 262 -8.19 -0.51 25.71
CA PRO A 262 -8.41 0.93 25.90
C PRO A 262 -9.60 1.23 26.83
N ASP A 263 -10.27 0.20 27.30
CA ASP A 263 -11.60 0.22 27.86
C ASP A 263 -11.57 -0.10 29.37
N GLY A 264 -10.44 -0.63 29.84
CA GLY A 264 -10.03 -0.77 31.23
C GLY A 264 -10.62 -1.98 31.94
N ASP A 265 -11.31 -2.88 31.22
CA ASP A 265 -12.00 -4.02 31.84
C ASP A 265 -11.11 -5.25 32.03
N LYS A 266 -9.84 -5.18 31.61
CA LYS A 266 -8.82 -6.24 31.67
C LYS A 266 -9.06 -7.40 30.69
N VAL A 267 -10.00 -7.25 29.76
CA VAL A 267 -10.24 -8.18 28.65
C VAL A 267 -9.58 -7.63 27.39
N LYS A 268 -8.51 -8.28 26.95
CA LYS A 268 -7.78 -7.85 25.75
C LYS A 268 -8.48 -8.30 24.49
N PHE A 269 -8.55 -7.41 23.50
CA PHE A 269 -8.89 -7.74 22.13
C PHE A 269 -7.64 -7.63 21.25
N THR A 270 -7.23 -8.74 20.63
CA THR A 270 -6.07 -8.75 19.72
C THR A 270 -6.53 -8.56 18.28
N PHE A 271 -5.98 -7.54 17.61
CA PHE A 271 -6.18 -7.31 16.18
C PHE A 271 -4.85 -6.95 15.51
N ASN A 272 -4.53 -7.70 14.46
CA ASN A 272 -3.18 -7.74 13.91
C ASN A 272 -3.04 -7.01 12.56
N LEU A 273 -4.11 -6.58 11.90
CA LEU A 273 -3.95 -5.73 10.71
C LEU A 273 -3.24 -4.41 11.08
N ARG A 274 -2.36 -3.95 10.19
CA ARG A 274 -1.53 -2.74 10.36
C ARG A 274 -1.75 -1.82 9.15
N PHE A 275 -0.70 -1.18 8.61
CA PHE A 275 -0.80 -0.44 7.35
C PHE A 275 -1.38 -1.34 6.24
N PRO A 276 -1.92 -0.77 5.15
CA PRO A 276 -2.49 -1.57 4.06
C PRO A 276 -1.54 -2.69 3.62
N GLY A 277 -2.05 -3.92 3.56
CA GLY A 277 -1.27 -5.14 3.25
C GLY A 277 -0.52 -5.78 4.42
N GLN A 278 -0.46 -5.11 5.58
CA GLN A 278 0.38 -5.53 6.70
C GLN A 278 -0.38 -6.28 7.79
N TYR A 279 0.31 -7.27 8.37
CA TYR A 279 -0.14 -8.07 9.51
C TYR A 279 0.96 -8.15 10.57
N PHE A 280 0.65 -7.78 11.81
CA PHE A 280 1.57 -7.81 12.93
C PHE A 280 1.79 -9.22 13.50
N ASP A 281 3.05 -9.59 13.61
CA ASP A 281 3.50 -10.84 14.21
C ASP A 281 4.23 -10.56 15.52
N LYS A 282 3.52 -10.77 16.64
CA LYS A 282 4.03 -10.53 18.00
C LYS A 282 5.33 -11.27 18.31
N GLU A 283 5.51 -12.45 17.73
CA GLU A 283 6.69 -13.28 17.96
C GLU A 283 7.99 -12.73 17.38
N SER A 284 7.90 -11.87 16.36
CA SER A 284 9.01 -11.27 15.64
C SER A 284 9.07 -9.76 15.81
N ASN A 285 7.95 -9.16 16.23
CA ASN A 285 7.66 -7.72 16.17
C ASN A 285 7.70 -7.14 14.75
N LEU A 286 7.66 -8.01 13.74
CA LEU A 286 7.60 -7.60 12.34
C LEU A 286 6.15 -7.52 11.87
N HIS A 287 5.96 -6.75 10.82
CA HIS A 287 4.72 -6.69 10.07
C HIS A 287 4.92 -7.53 8.79
N TYR A 288 4.34 -8.73 8.72
CA TYR A 288 4.23 -9.47 7.47
C TYR A 288 3.54 -8.57 6.44
N ASN A 289 4.19 -8.35 5.30
CA ASN A 289 3.69 -7.51 4.22
C ASN A 289 3.84 -8.22 2.88
N TYR A 290 2.94 -9.17 2.67
CA TYR A 290 2.83 -10.02 1.50
C TYR A 290 4.15 -10.66 1.04
N PHE A 291 5.02 -10.02 0.25
CA PHE A 291 6.32 -10.51 -0.23
C PHE A 291 7.52 -10.20 0.67
N ARG A 292 7.38 -9.24 1.59
CA ARG A 292 8.44 -8.85 2.54
C ARG A 292 7.89 -8.80 3.96
N ASP A 293 8.78 -8.61 4.91
CA ASP A 293 8.47 -8.41 6.32
C ASP A 293 9.04 -7.04 6.71
N TYR A 294 8.20 -6.19 7.28
CA TYR A 294 8.52 -4.81 7.63
C TYR A 294 8.84 -4.70 9.11
N ASP A 295 9.97 -4.10 9.46
CA ASP A 295 10.33 -3.78 10.84
C ASP A 295 9.98 -2.32 11.12
N PRO A 296 8.88 -2.05 11.86
CA PRO A 296 8.47 -0.69 12.15
C PRO A 296 9.46 0.04 13.07
N SER A 297 10.22 -0.67 13.91
CA SER A 297 11.15 -0.06 14.87
C SER A 297 12.32 0.66 14.19
N ILE A 298 12.69 0.19 12.99
CA ILE A 298 13.73 0.77 12.14
C ILE A 298 13.17 1.35 10.82
N GLY A 299 11.84 1.34 10.66
CA GLY A 299 11.12 1.98 9.56
C GLY A 299 11.43 1.40 8.17
N ARG A 300 11.75 0.12 8.06
CA ARG A 300 12.20 -0.49 6.78
C ARG A 300 11.91 -1.99 6.69
N TYR A 301 12.01 -2.54 5.48
CA TYR A 301 11.92 -3.98 5.26
C TYR A 301 13.17 -4.71 5.76
N VAL A 302 12.99 -5.97 6.17
CA VAL A 302 14.09 -6.85 6.62
C VAL A 302 14.66 -7.71 5.49
N GLN A 303 13.96 -7.79 4.35
CA GLN A 303 14.50 -8.34 3.10
C GLN A 303 14.84 -7.20 2.13
N SER A 304 15.91 -7.40 1.36
CA SER A 304 16.09 -6.64 0.11
C SER A 304 14.87 -6.85 -0.77
N ASP A 305 14.48 -5.82 -1.51
CA ASP A 305 13.40 -5.89 -2.47
C ASP A 305 13.64 -7.04 -3.45
N PRO A 306 12.72 -8.03 -3.57
CA PRO A 306 12.84 -9.11 -4.53
C PRO A 306 12.93 -8.63 -5.98
N ILE A 307 12.43 -7.43 -6.29
CA ILE A 307 12.57 -6.82 -7.62
C ILE A 307 13.84 -5.94 -7.75
N GLY A 308 14.68 -5.91 -6.71
CA GLY A 308 15.96 -5.21 -6.67
C GLY A 308 15.82 -3.70 -6.83
N LEU A 309 16.78 -3.08 -7.55
CA LEU A 309 16.78 -1.63 -7.79
C LEU A 309 15.57 -1.14 -8.61
N LYS A 310 14.77 -2.03 -9.19
CA LYS A 310 13.51 -1.68 -9.87
C LYS A 310 12.47 -1.14 -8.89
N GLY A 311 12.52 -1.53 -7.60
CA GLY A 311 11.69 -0.97 -6.52
C GLY A 311 12.19 0.40 -6.01
N GLY A 312 13.36 0.84 -6.46
CA GLY A 312 14.02 2.08 -6.06
C GLY A 312 15.44 1.86 -5.57
N TRP A 313 16.18 2.96 -5.42
CA TRP A 313 17.58 2.95 -4.97
C TRP A 313 17.75 2.38 -3.55
N ASN A 314 16.75 2.58 -2.69
CA ASN A 314 16.68 1.92 -1.39
C ASN A 314 15.87 0.63 -1.47
N VAL A 315 16.55 -0.48 -1.69
CA VAL A 315 15.92 -1.81 -1.75
C VAL A 315 15.31 -2.28 -0.41
N TYR A 316 15.50 -1.57 0.69
CA TYR A 316 14.86 -1.86 1.97
C TYR A 316 13.83 -0.79 2.37
N GLY A 317 13.73 0.32 1.64
CA GLY A 317 12.89 1.45 2.02
C GLY A 317 11.41 1.11 2.02
N TYR A 318 10.67 1.58 3.02
CA TYR A 318 9.21 1.52 3.04
C TYR A 318 8.61 2.84 2.56
N ALA A 319 7.61 2.78 1.67
CA ALA A 319 6.81 3.93 1.26
C ALA A 319 7.62 5.16 0.81
N LYS A 320 8.83 4.96 0.28
CA LYS A 320 9.80 6.02 -0.07
C LYS A 320 10.06 7.00 1.09
N GLY A 321 9.99 6.56 2.35
CA GLY A 321 10.14 7.41 3.54
C GLY A 321 8.93 8.30 3.85
N ASN A 322 7.78 8.09 3.21
CA ASN A 322 6.54 8.85 3.44
C ASN A 322 5.35 7.92 3.74
N PRO A 323 5.32 7.27 4.91
CA PRO A 323 4.26 6.32 5.29
C PRO A 323 2.91 7.00 5.57
N LEU A 324 2.85 8.34 5.56
CA LEU A 324 1.63 9.13 5.74
C LEU A 324 0.87 9.33 4.43
N SER A 325 1.57 9.29 3.30
CA SER A 325 0.99 9.54 1.97
C SER A 325 1.03 8.30 1.08
N LYS A 326 1.90 7.34 1.39
CA LYS A 326 2.16 6.15 0.57
C LYS A 326 2.11 4.91 1.44
N TYR A 327 1.70 3.81 0.83
CA TYR A 327 1.74 2.47 1.41
C TYR A 327 2.15 1.48 0.33
N ASP A 328 2.54 0.28 0.75
CA ASP A 328 2.96 -0.82 -0.13
C ASP A 328 2.20 -2.08 0.32
N THR A 329 1.18 -2.48 -0.45
CA THR A 329 0.25 -3.57 -0.11
C THR A 329 0.81 -4.97 -0.33
N LEU A 330 1.81 -5.08 -1.22
CA LEU A 330 2.40 -6.36 -1.62
C LEU A 330 3.86 -6.48 -1.16
N GLY A 331 4.48 -5.38 -0.76
CA GLY A 331 5.92 -5.31 -0.65
C GLY A 331 6.63 -5.23 -2.01
N LEU A 332 5.97 -4.86 -3.12
CA LEU A 332 6.49 -4.79 -4.52
C LEU A 332 5.78 -3.68 -5.35
N PHE A 333 6.38 -3.14 -6.44
CA PHE A 333 5.78 -2.07 -7.29
C PHE A 333 6.10 -2.17 -8.82
N VAL A 334 5.11 -1.93 -9.74
CA VAL A 334 5.21 -2.01 -11.25
C VAL A 334 5.52 -0.70 -11.96
N ASN A 335 6.52 -0.72 -12.86
CA ASN A 335 7.07 0.48 -13.52
C ASN A 335 7.25 0.35 -15.05
N GLY A 336 6.86 1.40 -15.76
CA GLY A 336 7.12 1.64 -17.17
C GLY A 336 7.82 2.97 -17.40
N ASP A 337 8.61 3.06 -18.47
CA ASP A 337 9.36 4.25 -18.87
C ASP A 337 9.25 4.46 -20.37
N TYR A 338 8.92 5.69 -20.79
CA TYR A 338 8.88 6.09 -22.19
C TYR A 338 9.72 7.36 -22.40
N ASP A 339 10.70 7.29 -23.31
CA ASP A 339 11.59 8.40 -23.65
C ASP A 339 11.17 9.02 -24.98
N LEU A 340 10.73 10.28 -24.95
CA LEU A 340 10.29 11.02 -26.13
C LEU A 340 11.41 11.26 -27.15
N SER A 341 12.67 11.33 -26.70
CA SER A 341 13.81 11.64 -27.55
C SER A 341 14.29 10.43 -28.34
N SER A 342 14.33 9.26 -27.70
CA SER A 342 14.75 8.00 -28.33
C SER A 342 13.60 7.22 -28.95
N GLY A 343 12.36 7.50 -28.53
CA GLY A 343 11.18 6.76 -28.96
C GLY A 343 11.21 5.31 -28.45
N GLN A 344 11.79 5.06 -27.28
CA GLN A 344 11.80 3.73 -26.67
C GLN A 344 10.80 3.66 -25.52
N LEU A 345 9.94 2.64 -25.55
CA LEU A 345 9.07 2.25 -24.45
C LEU A 345 9.64 0.99 -23.79
N THR A 346 9.89 1.08 -22.49
CA THR A 346 10.29 -0.04 -21.66
C THR A 346 9.22 -0.30 -20.61
N LEU A 347 8.67 -1.51 -20.61
CA LEU A 347 7.76 -1.98 -19.57
C LEU A 347 8.38 -3.16 -18.84
N THR A 348 8.22 -3.16 -17.52
CA THR A 348 8.64 -4.27 -16.68
C THR A 348 7.48 -4.75 -15.86
N ASP A 349 7.08 -6.01 -16.04
CA ASP A 349 6.16 -6.70 -15.15
C ASP A 349 6.96 -7.28 -13.97
N PRO A 350 6.83 -6.74 -12.76
CA PRO A 350 7.63 -7.14 -11.60
C PRO A 350 7.25 -8.53 -11.09
N SER A 351 5.99 -8.93 -11.19
CA SER A 351 5.52 -10.26 -10.79
C SER A 351 6.17 -11.40 -11.57
N SER A 352 6.43 -11.19 -12.87
CA SER A 352 7.08 -12.18 -13.73
C SER A 352 8.56 -11.90 -14.01
N GLY A 353 9.05 -10.71 -13.64
CA GLY A 353 10.40 -10.22 -13.97
C GLY A 353 10.61 -9.93 -15.47
N LYS A 354 9.58 -10.10 -16.30
CA LYS A 354 9.66 -9.88 -17.75
C LYS A 354 9.82 -8.39 -18.04
N THR A 355 10.82 -8.05 -18.85
CA THR A 355 11.01 -6.69 -19.38
C THR A 355 10.85 -6.74 -20.89
N VAL A 356 10.04 -5.82 -21.42
CA VAL A 356 9.84 -5.61 -22.85
C VAL A 356 10.30 -4.20 -23.17
N THR A 357 11.23 -4.06 -24.12
CA THR A 357 11.67 -2.78 -24.65
C THR A 357 11.41 -2.78 -26.14
N ILE A 358 10.61 -1.81 -26.60
CA ILE A 358 10.19 -1.72 -27.99
C ILE A 358 10.37 -0.30 -28.52
N PRO A 359 10.61 -0.16 -29.83
CA PRO A 359 10.45 1.13 -30.48
C PRO A 359 8.96 1.53 -30.47
N ALA A 360 8.70 2.74 -30.00
CA ALA A 360 7.40 3.36 -29.96
C ALA A 360 7.46 4.81 -30.49
N GLU A 361 6.30 5.40 -30.70
CA GLU A 361 6.16 6.77 -31.17
C GLU A 361 5.05 7.47 -30.41
N SER A 362 5.16 8.79 -30.30
CA SER A 362 4.15 9.59 -29.65
C SER A 362 3.96 10.92 -30.38
N GLY A 363 2.86 11.00 -31.14
CA GLY A 363 2.40 12.22 -31.80
C GLY A 363 3.42 12.91 -32.72
N GLY A 364 3.05 14.11 -33.19
CA GLY A 364 3.85 14.94 -34.08
C GLY A 364 2.97 15.66 -35.12
N LYS A 365 3.24 16.97 -35.34
CA LYS A 365 2.55 17.75 -36.37
C LYS A 365 2.66 17.02 -37.72
N PRO A 366 1.55 16.92 -38.49
CA PRO A 366 0.32 17.71 -38.39
C PRO A 366 -0.81 17.07 -37.57
N PHE A 367 -0.60 15.97 -36.86
CA PHE A 367 -1.68 15.14 -36.31
C PHE A 367 -1.87 15.24 -34.79
N GLY A 368 -1.18 16.17 -34.13
CA GLY A 368 -1.23 16.44 -32.68
C GLY A 368 0.16 16.60 -32.09
N ASP A 369 0.26 17.05 -30.84
CA ASP A 369 1.52 17.08 -30.11
C ASP A 369 1.84 15.70 -29.49
N PRO A 370 3.11 15.40 -29.17
CA PRO A 370 3.47 14.21 -28.41
C PRO A 370 2.80 14.15 -27.03
N ILE A 371 2.72 12.95 -26.45
CA ILE A 371 2.28 12.78 -25.06
C ILE A 371 3.15 13.67 -24.15
N SER A 372 2.50 14.37 -23.22
CA SER A 372 3.25 15.27 -22.34
C SER A 372 4.12 14.49 -21.35
N ARG A 373 5.23 15.08 -20.90
CA ARG A 373 6.03 14.50 -19.81
C ARG A 373 5.23 14.38 -18.51
N GLY A 374 5.56 13.36 -17.72
CA GLY A 374 4.89 13.08 -16.45
C GLY A 374 4.66 11.59 -16.24
N GLU A 375 4.05 11.25 -15.11
CA GLU A 375 3.70 9.87 -14.75
C GLU A 375 2.24 9.60 -15.16
N TYR A 376 1.96 8.39 -15.64
CA TYR A 376 0.64 7.98 -16.13
C TYR A 376 0.28 6.60 -15.56
N ASP A 377 -0.99 6.39 -15.23
CA ASP A 377 -1.51 5.06 -14.91
C ASP A 377 -1.76 4.25 -16.18
N ILE A 378 -1.41 2.95 -16.18
CA ILE A 378 -1.79 2.00 -17.23
C ILE A 378 -3.10 1.36 -16.82
N LEU A 379 -4.18 1.73 -17.50
CA LEU A 379 -5.53 1.30 -17.14
C LEU A 379 -6.14 0.40 -18.23
N GLU A 380 -6.99 -0.53 -17.78
CA GLU A 380 -7.83 -1.33 -18.65
C GLU A 380 -8.73 -0.46 -19.54
N ARG A 381 -9.34 -1.07 -20.56
CA ARG A 381 -10.53 -0.49 -21.19
C ARG A 381 -11.58 -1.57 -21.43
N GLN A 382 -12.70 -1.44 -20.72
CA GLN A 382 -13.80 -2.40 -20.80
C GLN A 382 -14.27 -2.62 -22.25
N GLY A 383 -14.16 -3.86 -22.73
CA GLY A 383 -14.69 -4.31 -24.02
C GLY A 383 -13.85 -3.97 -25.25
N ARG A 384 -12.60 -3.49 -25.11
CA ARG A 384 -11.69 -3.28 -26.26
C ARG A 384 -10.28 -3.83 -25.97
N PRO A 385 -9.90 -4.99 -26.55
CA PRO A 385 -8.64 -5.67 -26.23
C PRO A 385 -7.40 -5.08 -26.92
N ASP A 386 -7.55 -3.95 -27.63
CA ASP A 386 -6.57 -3.48 -28.62
C ASP A 386 -5.67 -2.33 -28.12
N PHE A 387 -5.90 -1.83 -26.91
CA PHE A 387 -5.13 -0.75 -26.29
C PHE A 387 -5.46 -0.56 -24.80
N TYR A 388 -4.56 0.12 -24.08
CA TYR A 388 -4.73 0.55 -22.69
C TYR A 388 -4.95 2.06 -22.62
N ARG A 389 -5.66 2.50 -21.59
CA ARG A 389 -5.83 3.93 -21.28
C ARG A 389 -4.63 4.41 -20.45
N LEU A 390 -4.13 5.60 -20.77
CA LEU A 390 -3.09 6.29 -20.01
C LEU A 390 -3.68 7.54 -19.39
N ASP A 391 -3.92 7.50 -18.08
CA ASP A 391 -4.41 8.67 -17.35
C ASP A 391 -3.22 9.33 -16.67
N LYS A 392 -3.07 10.65 -16.86
CA LYS A 392 -1.96 11.36 -16.24
C LYS A 392 -2.14 11.39 -14.73
N ARG A 393 -1.08 11.07 -13.99
CA ARG A 393 -1.00 11.33 -12.56
C ARG A 393 -0.70 12.79 -12.34
N ASP A 394 -1.75 13.60 -12.42
CA ASP A 394 -1.69 15.00 -12.07
C ASP A 394 -2.87 15.40 -11.17
N SER A 395 -2.88 16.66 -10.77
CA SER A 395 -3.87 17.24 -9.87
C SER A 395 -5.23 17.52 -10.54
N SER A 396 -5.45 17.11 -11.78
CA SER A 396 -6.71 17.38 -12.51
C SER A 396 -7.16 16.17 -13.36
N PRO A 397 -7.55 15.06 -12.72
CA PRO A 397 -7.91 13.81 -13.40
C PRO A 397 -9.22 13.86 -14.24
N TYR A 398 -9.80 15.05 -14.43
CA TYR A 398 -11.14 15.26 -15.02
C TYR A 398 -11.14 16.08 -16.32
N ASP A 399 -10.01 16.60 -16.80
CA ASP A 399 -9.95 17.32 -18.09
C ASP A 399 -9.61 16.42 -19.29
N ASP A 400 -9.25 15.14 -19.06
CA ASP A 400 -9.00 14.10 -20.08
C ASP A 400 -10.29 13.59 -20.78
N THR A 401 -11.34 14.41 -20.79
CA THR A 401 -12.62 14.15 -21.46
C THR A 401 -12.69 14.87 -22.80
N ASP A 402 -13.36 14.24 -23.77
CA ASP A 402 -13.58 14.76 -25.13
C ASP A 402 -14.07 16.22 -25.08
N ASN A 403 -13.17 17.17 -25.36
CA ASN A 403 -13.55 18.54 -25.67
C ASN A 403 -12.68 19.11 -26.79
N ASP A 404 -13.21 20.12 -27.46
CA ASP A 404 -12.59 20.77 -28.62
C ASP A 404 -11.28 21.53 -28.29
N ALA A 405 -10.76 21.45 -27.06
CA ALA A 405 -9.57 22.15 -26.58
C ALA A 405 -8.28 21.31 -26.53
N GLY A 406 -8.31 20.03 -26.93
CA GLY A 406 -7.11 19.34 -27.42
C GLY A 406 -6.20 18.61 -26.42
N ARG A 407 -6.72 18.15 -25.27
CA ARG A 407 -6.06 17.07 -24.49
C ARG A 407 -6.97 15.85 -24.47
N GLY A 408 -6.67 14.90 -25.36
CA GLY A 408 -7.50 13.71 -25.57
C GLY A 408 -6.90 12.48 -24.93
N GLN A 409 -7.75 11.66 -24.29
CA GLN A 409 -7.57 10.26 -23.91
C GLN A 409 -6.27 9.62 -24.41
N TYR A 410 -5.18 9.78 -23.66
CA TYR A 410 -3.92 9.14 -24.03
C TYR A 410 -4.06 7.63 -23.94
N ARG A 411 -3.40 6.94 -24.85
CA ARG A 411 -3.51 5.49 -24.99
C ARG A 411 -2.13 4.90 -25.19
N LEU A 412 -1.97 3.68 -24.70
CA LEU A 412 -0.89 2.80 -25.08
C LEU A 412 -1.47 1.77 -26.04
N HIS A 413 -1.04 1.76 -27.31
CA HIS A 413 -1.70 0.95 -28.34
C HIS A 413 -0.77 0.37 -29.42
N ARG A 414 -1.35 -0.53 -30.23
CA ARG A 414 -0.75 -1.13 -31.43
C ARG A 414 -0.33 -0.08 -32.47
N PRO A 415 0.48 -0.43 -33.48
CA PRO A 415 0.89 0.51 -34.52
C PRO A 415 -0.30 1.18 -35.19
N GLY A 416 -0.17 2.48 -35.42
CA GLY A 416 -1.22 3.29 -36.01
C GLY A 416 -1.04 4.76 -35.66
N ARG A 417 -1.87 5.60 -36.28
CA ARG A 417 -1.81 7.05 -36.12
C ARG A 417 -1.96 7.46 -34.64
N THR A 418 -1.00 8.22 -34.13
CA THR A 418 -0.98 8.74 -32.76
C THR A 418 -1.32 10.24 -32.74
N THR A 419 -2.20 10.64 -31.83
CA THR A 419 -2.51 12.04 -31.51
C THR A 419 -2.34 12.17 -30.00
N GLY A 420 -1.12 12.45 -29.54
CA GLY A 420 -0.79 12.48 -28.11
C GLY A 420 -0.63 11.11 -27.43
N CYS A 421 -0.88 9.98 -28.09
CA CYS A 421 -0.75 8.63 -27.51
C CYS A 421 0.69 8.09 -27.54
N ILE A 422 0.94 6.94 -26.92
CA ILE A 422 2.13 6.09 -27.16
C ILE A 422 1.70 4.90 -28.02
N ALA A 423 2.30 4.71 -29.19
CA ALA A 423 2.07 3.55 -30.04
C ALA A 423 3.36 2.78 -30.31
N ALA A 424 3.28 1.45 -30.29
CA ALA A 424 4.35 0.61 -30.80
C ALA A 424 4.59 0.87 -32.31
N LYS A 425 5.84 0.83 -32.78
CA LYS A 425 6.14 1.01 -34.22
C LYS A 425 5.79 -0.20 -35.08
N ASP A 426 5.75 -1.39 -34.49
CA ASP A 426 5.39 -2.62 -35.20
C ASP A 426 4.51 -3.56 -34.36
N GLN A 427 3.81 -4.46 -35.06
CA GLN A 427 2.81 -5.34 -34.46
C GLN A 427 3.44 -6.39 -33.53
N LYS A 428 4.71 -6.73 -33.75
CA LYS A 428 5.45 -7.68 -32.91
C LYS A 428 5.76 -7.06 -31.55
N GLY A 429 6.30 -5.84 -31.53
CA GLY A 429 6.55 -5.08 -30.31
C GLY A 429 5.26 -4.82 -29.53
N TRP A 430 4.18 -4.47 -30.22
CA TRP A 430 2.87 -4.35 -29.56
C TRP A 430 2.45 -5.64 -28.87
N LYS A 431 2.59 -6.79 -29.54
CA LYS A 431 2.23 -8.08 -28.95
C LYS A 431 3.03 -8.37 -27.68
N GLU A 432 4.33 -8.04 -27.66
CA GLU A 432 5.17 -8.23 -26.47
C GLU A 432 4.72 -7.36 -25.28
N VAL A 433 4.37 -6.11 -25.53
CA VAL A 433 3.82 -5.15 -24.53
C VAL A 433 2.45 -5.60 -24.02
N ASP A 434 1.54 -5.91 -24.94
CA ASP A 434 0.17 -6.36 -24.64
C ASP A 434 0.18 -7.68 -23.86
N ASP A 435 1.04 -8.64 -24.27
CA ASP A 435 1.21 -9.90 -23.55
C ASP A 435 1.84 -9.67 -22.16
N LEU A 436 2.71 -8.67 -21.96
CA LEU A 436 3.29 -8.36 -20.65
C LEU A 436 2.22 -7.77 -19.70
N ILE A 437 1.45 -6.78 -20.17
CA ILE A 437 0.43 -6.13 -19.36
C ILE A 437 -0.75 -7.08 -19.07
N LYS A 438 -1.24 -7.86 -20.05
CA LYS A 438 -2.34 -8.81 -19.82
C LYS A 438 -2.00 -9.95 -18.85
N ASN A 439 -0.73 -10.34 -18.78
CA ASN A 439 -0.30 -11.45 -17.94
C ASN A 439 0.36 -10.99 -16.64
N THR A 440 0.44 -9.67 -16.39
CA THR A 440 0.87 -9.17 -15.09
C THR A 440 -0.12 -9.62 -14.03
N LYS A 441 0.41 -10.07 -12.90
CA LYS A 441 -0.38 -10.41 -11.71
C LYS A 441 -0.49 -9.24 -10.73
N ASP A 442 0.24 -8.16 -11.01
CA ASP A 442 0.33 -6.97 -10.16
C ASP A 442 -0.68 -5.92 -10.66
N THR A 443 -1.94 -6.09 -10.25
CA THR A 443 -3.02 -5.18 -10.63
C THR A 443 -3.80 -4.70 -9.42
N ASP A 444 -4.29 -3.46 -9.47
CA ASP A 444 -5.23 -2.93 -8.48
C ASP A 444 -6.44 -2.28 -9.14
N GLN A 445 -7.49 -2.02 -8.36
CA GLN A 445 -8.72 -1.42 -8.86
C GLN A 445 -8.72 0.07 -8.51
N VAL A 446 -8.85 0.91 -9.53
CA VAL A 446 -8.96 2.37 -9.36
C VAL A 446 -10.32 2.85 -9.89
N PRO A 447 -10.82 4.02 -9.46
CA PRO A 447 -12.07 4.56 -9.98
C PRO A 447 -12.05 4.75 -11.51
N ASP A 448 -13.06 4.22 -12.22
CA ASP A 448 -13.25 4.44 -13.65
C ASP A 448 -13.99 5.76 -13.89
N ASN A 449 -13.23 6.84 -14.01
CA ASN A 449 -13.79 8.18 -14.21
C ASN A 449 -14.14 8.48 -15.69
N PHE A 450 -14.09 7.49 -16.58
CA PHE A 450 -14.37 7.66 -18.00
C PHE A 450 -15.87 7.83 -18.30
N LYS A 451 -16.24 8.98 -18.88
CA LYS A 451 -17.61 9.27 -19.33
C LYS A 451 -17.68 9.41 -20.86
N PRO A 452 -18.12 8.37 -21.59
CA PRO A 452 -18.36 8.52 -23.02
C PRO A 452 -19.57 9.42 -23.24
N TRP A 453 -19.48 10.30 -24.24
CA TRP A 453 -20.51 11.28 -24.59
C TRP A 453 -21.86 10.70 -25.01
N TRP A 454 -22.05 9.38 -25.03
CA TRP A 454 -23.34 8.74 -25.33
C TRP A 454 -23.90 7.91 -24.15
N LYS A 455 -23.24 7.89 -22.97
CA LYS A 455 -23.70 7.15 -21.77
C LYS A 455 -23.98 8.03 -20.55
N PHE A 456 -24.70 9.12 -20.74
CA PHE A 456 -25.09 10.06 -19.67
C PHE A 456 -25.99 9.45 -18.57
N TRP A 457 -26.52 8.25 -18.79
CA TRP A 457 -27.52 7.59 -17.93
C TRP A 457 -26.93 6.50 -17.00
N GLN A 458 -25.62 6.21 -17.07
CA GLN A 458 -24.96 5.29 -16.12
C GLN A 458 -24.52 6.05 -14.86
N THR A 459 -25.09 5.69 -13.72
CA THR A 459 -24.97 6.41 -12.44
C THR A 459 -23.99 5.79 -11.45
N THR A 460 -23.17 4.83 -11.87
CA THR A 460 -22.15 4.21 -11.00
C THR A 460 -20.78 4.37 -11.68
N PRO A 461 -19.79 5.03 -11.06
CA PRO A 461 -18.40 4.86 -11.49
C PRO A 461 -18.07 3.37 -11.38
N GLY A 462 -17.62 2.75 -12.47
CA GLY A 462 -17.02 1.42 -12.36
C GLY A 462 -15.71 1.50 -11.58
N SER A 463 -15.16 0.38 -11.16
CA SER A 463 -13.71 0.29 -10.98
C SER A 463 -13.10 -0.17 -12.30
N ILE A 464 -11.88 0.26 -12.56
CA ILE A 464 -11.08 -0.17 -13.70
C ILE A 464 -9.77 -0.75 -13.18
N THR A 465 -9.33 -1.84 -13.81
CA THR A 465 -8.06 -2.44 -13.45
C THR A 465 -6.93 -1.50 -13.87
N ARG A 466 -6.07 -1.15 -12.92
CA ARG A 466 -4.76 -0.55 -13.16
C ARG A 466 -3.71 -1.66 -13.15
N TYR A 467 -2.85 -1.63 -14.15
CA TYR A 467 -1.79 -2.61 -14.38
C TYR A 467 -0.39 -2.10 -14.02
N GLY A 468 -0.26 -0.83 -13.64
CA GLY A 468 1.03 -0.21 -13.33
C GLY A 468 1.08 1.25 -13.76
N THR A 469 2.29 1.76 -13.93
CA THR A 469 2.55 3.16 -14.29
C THR A 469 3.51 3.28 -15.47
N ILE A 470 3.46 4.41 -16.18
CA ILE A 470 4.47 4.82 -17.17
C ILE A 470 4.96 6.22 -16.82
N THR A 471 6.28 6.38 -16.70
CA THR A 471 6.92 7.69 -16.65
C THR A 471 7.34 8.11 -18.06
N VAL A 472 6.88 9.27 -18.51
CA VAL A 472 7.26 9.89 -19.78
C VAL A 472 8.34 10.94 -19.54
N HIS A 473 9.51 10.76 -20.16
CA HIS A 473 10.70 11.59 -20.05
C HIS A 473 10.96 12.45 -21.29
#